data_AF-A0A3S7GUZ7-F1
#
_entry.id   AF-A0A3S7GUZ7-F1
#
_cell.length_a   1.000
_cell.length_b   1.000
_cell.length_c   1.000
_cell.angle_alpha   90.00
_cell.angle_beta   90.00
_cell.angle_gamma   90.00
#
_symmetry.space_group_name_H-M   'P 1'
#
loop_
_entity.id
_entity.type
_entity.pdbx_description
1 polymer ?
#
loop_
_entity_poly.entity_id
_entity_poly.type
_entity_poly.pdbx_seq_one_letter_code
_entity_poly.pdbx_strand_id
1 'polypeptide(L)'
;MRKIILLASLLGLSFILAACGTSGEQKEPSKDSQKSEKYTYEYYEVLNNGSEDTPNVEIKYKDKNGKSHLQKTDLEHVYEHILNDGNKKPYIIKDGKKIHVYRPPYMIYGDDDIEGQVTAKDEVSKE
;
A
#
# COMPACT_ATOMS: atom_id res chain seq x y z
N MET A 1 15.04 25.32 -40.65
CA MET A 1 14.26 25.70 -39.45
C MET A 1 13.27 24.61 -39.01
N ARG A 2 12.40 24.06 -39.87
CA ARG A 2 11.46 22.96 -39.49
C ARG A 2 12.12 21.73 -38.82
N LYS A 3 13.29 21.29 -39.30
CA LYS A 3 14.01 20.14 -38.73
C LYS A 3 14.59 20.40 -37.33
N ILE A 4 14.93 21.65 -37.01
CA ILE A 4 15.46 22.06 -35.69
C ILE A 4 14.31 22.13 -34.68
N ILE A 5 13.15 22.62 -35.11
CA ILE A 5 11.93 22.69 -34.28
C ILE A 5 11.44 21.28 -33.92
N LEU A 6 11.48 20.33 -34.87
CA LEU A 6 11.13 18.94 -34.62
C LEU A 6 12.10 18.25 -33.64
N LEU A 7 13.39 18.52 -33.73
CA LEU A 7 14.38 17.99 -32.79
C LEU A 7 14.19 18.55 -31.37
N ALA A 8 13.92 19.84 -31.26
CA ALA A 8 13.67 20.49 -29.97
C ALA A 8 12.38 19.97 -29.30
N SER A 9 11.34 19.67 -30.09
CA SER A 9 10.10 19.07 -29.59
C SER A 9 10.30 17.64 -29.08
N LEU A 10 11.18 16.85 -29.70
CA LEU A 10 11.50 15.48 -29.26
C LEU A 10 12.30 15.48 -27.96
N LEU A 11 13.27 16.39 -27.83
CA LEU A 11 14.04 16.56 -26.58
C LEU A 11 13.19 17.08 -25.42
N GLY A 12 12.19 17.93 -25.68
CA GLY A 12 11.25 18.38 -24.66
C GLY A 12 10.41 17.25 -24.07
N LEU A 13 9.97 16.28 -24.89
CA LEU A 13 9.18 15.14 -24.42
C LEU A 13 9.98 14.18 -23.51
N SER A 14 11.29 14.03 -23.73
CA SER A 14 12.13 13.17 -22.86
C SER A 14 12.26 13.68 -21.44
N PHE A 15 12.14 15.00 -21.20
CA PHE A 15 12.15 15.56 -19.84
C PHE A 15 10.86 15.27 -19.06
N ILE A 16 9.72 15.12 -19.75
CA ILE A 16 8.43 14.80 -19.12
C ILE A 16 8.42 13.33 -18.65
N LEU A 17 9.08 12.44 -19.39
CA LEU A 17 9.20 11.02 -19.01
C LEU A 17 10.13 10.79 -17.80
N ALA A 18 11.18 11.62 -17.63
CA ALA A 18 12.05 11.56 -16.45
C ALA A 18 11.37 12.05 -15.16
N ALA A 19 10.31 12.87 -15.26
CA ALA A 19 9.52 13.32 -14.11
C ALA A 19 8.60 12.22 -13.54
N CYS A 20 8.39 11.13 -14.29
CA CYS A 20 7.72 9.92 -13.79
C CYS A 20 8.70 8.91 -13.17
N GLY A 21 10.00 9.25 -13.16
CA GLY A 21 11.10 8.38 -12.72
C GLY A 21 11.64 8.69 -11.33
N THR A 22 10.94 9.49 -10.51
CA THR A 22 11.22 9.44 -9.07
C THR A 22 10.75 8.08 -8.61
N SER A 23 11.70 7.15 -8.43
CA SER A 23 11.50 6.02 -7.52
C SER A 23 11.07 6.65 -6.20
N GLY A 24 9.75 6.71 -5.97
CA GLY A 24 9.19 7.42 -4.84
C GLY A 24 9.71 6.76 -3.59
N GLU A 25 10.74 7.34 -2.98
CA GLU A 25 11.23 6.86 -1.71
C GLU A 25 10.04 6.89 -0.77
N GLN A 26 9.69 5.69 -0.30
CA GLN A 26 8.55 5.51 0.53
C GLN A 26 8.74 6.34 1.81
N LYS A 27 7.74 7.14 2.18
CA LYS A 27 7.83 7.99 3.36
C LYS A 27 7.97 7.12 4.61
N GLU A 28 9.20 7.01 5.11
CA GLU A 28 9.50 6.36 6.38
C GLU A 28 9.07 7.24 7.56
N PRO A 29 8.67 6.63 8.69
CA PRO A 29 8.40 7.39 9.90
C PRO A 29 9.68 7.99 10.46
N SER A 30 9.57 9.05 11.26
CA SER A 30 10.72 9.64 11.96
C SER A 30 11.49 8.62 12.81
N LYS A 31 12.81 8.85 13.03
CA LYS A 31 13.67 7.95 13.82
C LYS A 31 13.16 7.73 15.25
N ASP A 32 12.47 8.71 15.82
CA ASP A 32 11.87 8.60 17.15
C ASP A 32 10.62 7.74 17.11
N SER A 33 9.75 7.95 16.12
CA SER A 33 8.55 7.13 15.91
C SER A 33 8.90 5.68 15.55
N GLN A 34 10.03 5.42 14.89
CA GLN A 34 10.52 4.05 14.65
C GLN A 34 10.88 3.30 15.95
N LYS A 35 11.25 4.03 17.01
CA LYS A 35 11.53 3.47 18.35
C LYS A 35 10.27 3.43 19.23
N SER A 36 9.19 4.04 18.78
CA SER A 36 7.94 4.13 19.53
C SER A 36 7.20 2.78 19.58
N GLU A 37 6.15 2.73 20.40
CA GLU A 37 5.31 1.55 20.52
C GLU A 37 4.61 1.23 19.20
N LYS A 38 4.73 -0.04 18.78
CA LYS A 38 4.01 -0.59 17.63
C LYS A 38 2.62 -1.02 18.06
N TYR A 39 1.62 -0.62 17.30
CA TYR A 39 0.24 -1.07 17.48
C TYR A 39 0.00 -2.34 16.67
N THR A 40 -0.81 -3.25 17.20
CA THR A 40 -1.21 -4.46 16.46
C THR A 40 -2.24 -4.07 15.42
N TYR A 41 -1.95 -4.33 14.15
CA TYR A 41 -2.90 -4.12 13.06
C TYR A 41 -4.08 -5.09 13.16
N GLU A 42 -5.32 -4.60 13.01
CA GLU A 42 -6.50 -5.46 12.81
C GLU A 42 -7.01 -5.34 11.37
N TYR A 43 -7.34 -4.13 10.91
CA TYR A 43 -7.65 -3.86 9.51
C TYR A 43 -7.39 -2.40 9.12
N TYR A 44 -7.33 -2.19 7.81
CA TYR A 44 -7.27 -0.91 7.13
C TYR A 44 -8.21 -1.00 5.93
N GLU A 45 -9.12 -0.03 5.79
CA GLU A 45 -10.08 0.03 4.70
C GLU A 45 -10.15 1.44 4.10
N VAL A 46 -10.08 1.52 2.77
CA VAL A 46 -10.33 2.75 2.02
C VAL A 46 -11.83 2.87 1.78
N LEU A 47 -12.42 3.97 2.26
CA LEU A 47 -13.85 4.22 2.19
C LEU A 47 -14.19 5.08 0.96
N ASN A 48 -15.28 4.73 0.28
CA ASN A 48 -15.80 5.49 -0.86
C ASN A 48 -16.69 6.67 -0.42
N ASN A 49 -16.21 7.46 0.55
CA ASN A 49 -16.91 8.63 1.09
C ASN A 49 -15.96 9.77 1.49
N GLY A 50 -14.81 9.86 0.83
CA GLY A 50 -13.84 10.94 1.02
C GLY A 50 -14.19 12.23 0.28
N SER A 51 -13.21 13.15 0.22
CA SER A 51 -13.29 14.33 -0.62
C SER A 51 -13.07 13.97 -2.10
N GLU A 52 -13.26 14.94 -2.98
CA GLU A 52 -12.96 14.79 -4.42
C GLU A 52 -11.47 14.45 -4.64
N ASP A 53 -10.58 14.98 -3.80
CA ASP A 53 -9.14 14.82 -3.94
C ASP A 53 -8.58 13.59 -3.22
N THR A 54 -9.21 13.14 -2.13
CA THR A 54 -8.66 12.05 -1.30
C THR A 54 -9.78 11.21 -0.67
N PRO A 55 -9.72 9.86 -0.76
CA PRO A 55 -10.66 9.00 -0.08
C PRO A 55 -10.43 9.03 1.44
N ASN A 56 -11.50 8.79 2.20
CA ASN A 56 -11.39 8.53 3.63
C ASN A 56 -10.87 7.12 3.86
N VAL A 57 -10.31 6.88 5.04
CA VAL A 57 -9.81 5.59 5.47
C VAL A 57 -10.21 5.32 6.92
N GLU A 58 -10.50 4.05 7.19
CA GLU A 58 -10.76 3.54 8.52
C GLU A 58 -9.68 2.53 8.91
N ILE A 59 -9.13 2.70 10.11
CA ILE A 59 -8.04 1.87 10.62
C ILE A 59 -8.41 1.37 12.00
N LYS A 60 -8.37 0.05 12.17
CA LYS A 60 -8.56 -0.58 13.46
C LYS A 60 -7.29 -1.27 13.92
N TYR A 61 -6.92 -1.03 15.18
CA TYR A 61 -5.69 -1.54 15.76
C TYR A 61 -5.82 -1.76 17.27
N LYS A 62 -4.96 -2.58 17.85
CA LYS A 62 -4.84 -2.75 19.30
C LYS A 62 -3.59 -2.06 19.84
N ASP A 63 -3.73 -1.43 20.99
CA ASP A 63 -2.56 -0.98 21.77
C ASP A 63 -1.86 -2.16 22.47
N LYS A 64 -0.74 -1.88 23.14
CA LYS A 64 0.04 -2.88 23.88
C LYS A 64 -0.74 -3.62 24.98
N ASN A 65 -1.82 -3.02 25.48
CA ASN A 65 -2.68 -3.62 26.49
C ASN A 65 -3.79 -4.48 25.86
N GLY A 66 -3.81 -4.58 24.52
CA GLY A 66 -4.82 -5.33 23.77
C GLY A 66 -6.15 -4.57 23.60
N LYS A 67 -6.23 -3.29 23.99
CA LYS A 67 -7.45 -2.50 23.79
C LYS A 67 -7.55 -2.08 22.32
N SER A 68 -8.68 -2.39 21.69
CA SER A 68 -8.97 -1.97 20.32
C SER A 68 -9.29 -0.48 20.23
N HIS A 69 -8.83 0.13 19.14
CA HIS A 69 -9.07 1.52 18.77
C HIS A 69 -9.50 1.59 17.31
N LEU A 70 -10.44 2.48 17.01
CA LEU A 70 -10.88 2.78 15.65
C LEU A 70 -10.49 4.22 15.33
N GLN A 71 -9.81 4.42 14.21
CA GLN A 71 -9.40 5.74 13.75
C GLN A 71 -9.87 5.97 12.32
N LYS A 72 -10.56 7.10 12.12
CA LYS A 72 -10.97 7.59 10.80
C LYS A 72 -10.09 8.78 10.44
N THR A 73 -9.56 8.78 9.22
CA THR A 73 -8.73 9.87 8.68
C THR A 73 -8.88 9.86 7.16
N ASP A 74 -8.21 10.78 6.47
CA ASP A 74 -8.03 10.72 5.01
C ASP A 74 -6.81 9.87 4.61
N LEU A 75 -6.75 9.46 3.34
CA LEU A 75 -5.66 8.65 2.79
C LEU A 75 -4.32 9.42 2.73
N GLU A 76 -4.33 10.75 2.66
CA GLU A 76 -3.12 11.57 2.54
C GLU A 76 -2.17 11.40 3.75
N HIS A 77 -2.76 11.12 4.92
CA HIS A 77 -2.03 10.88 6.16
C HIS A 77 -1.61 9.42 6.37
N VAL A 78 -1.91 8.51 5.43
CA VAL A 78 -1.62 7.08 5.58
C VAL A 78 -0.57 6.62 4.58
N TYR A 79 0.44 5.92 5.09
CA TYR A 79 1.55 5.38 4.32
C TYR A 79 1.59 3.87 4.50
N GLU A 80 1.34 3.13 3.44
CA GLU A 80 1.40 1.66 3.46
C GLU A 80 2.81 1.16 3.16
N HIS A 81 3.28 0.21 3.97
CA HIS A 81 4.59 -0.44 3.89
C HIS A 81 4.41 -1.94 3.72
N ILE A 82 4.87 -2.46 2.59
CA ILE A 82 4.81 -3.89 2.31
C ILE A 82 6.02 -4.57 2.97
N LEU A 83 5.73 -5.49 3.87
CA LEU A 83 6.74 -6.32 4.52
C LEU A 83 7.20 -7.41 3.55
N ASN A 84 8.50 -7.49 3.29
CA ASN A 84 9.07 -8.52 2.38
C ASN A 84 8.82 -9.95 2.87
N ASP A 85 8.70 -10.14 4.19
CA ASP A 85 8.41 -11.45 4.79
C ASP A 85 6.90 -11.55 5.04
N GLY A 86 6.24 -12.39 4.25
CA GLY A 86 4.80 -12.64 4.33
C GLY A 86 4.32 -13.21 5.67
N ASN A 87 5.23 -13.78 6.47
CA ASN A 87 4.90 -14.32 7.80
C ASN A 87 5.01 -13.28 8.93
N LYS A 88 5.56 -12.09 8.65
CA LYS A 88 5.62 -11.03 9.67
C LYS A 88 4.22 -10.53 9.98
N LYS A 89 3.92 -10.49 11.28
CA LYS A 89 2.67 -9.92 11.78
C LYS A 89 2.57 -8.45 11.37
N PRO A 90 1.44 -8.01 10.79
CA PRO A 90 1.23 -6.62 10.44
C PRO A 90 1.19 -5.74 11.71
N TYR A 91 1.66 -4.51 11.58
CA TYR A 91 1.69 -3.56 12.68
C TYR A 91 1.56 -2.12 12.18
N ILE A 92 1.28 -1.20 13.09
CA ILE A 92 1.13 0.22 12.80
C ILE A 92 2.11 1.03 13.63
N ILE A 93 2.73 2.03 13.00
CA ILE A 93 3.51 3.08 13.67
C ILE A 93 2.78 4.41 13.46
N LYS A 94 2.62 5.19 14.52
CA LYS A 94 2.06 6.54 14.46
C LYS A 94 3.19 7.56 14.57
N ASP A 95 3.24 8.50 13.62
CA ASP A 95 4.21 9.58 13.58
C ASP A 95 3.46 10.93 13.53
N GLY A 96 3.08 11.42 14.71
CA GLY A 96 2.17 12.56 14.85
C GLY A 96 0.81 12.27 14.23
N LYS A 97 0.47 12.97 13.14
CA LYS A 97 -0.77 12.75 12.37
C LYS A 97 -0.63 11.65 11.31
N LYS A 98 0.59 11.27 10.97
CA LYS A 98 0.87 10.25 9.94
C LYS A 98 0.72 8.86 10.52
N ILE A 99 0.18 7.95 9.72
CA ILE A 99 -0.03 6.56 10.09
C ILE A 99 0.72 5.68 9.09
N HIS A 100 1.69 4.93 9.60
CA HIS A 100 2.49 4.00 8.80
C HIS A 100 1.97 2.58 9.04
N VAL A 101 1.33 1.99 8.03
CA VAL A 101 0.72 0.65 8.08
C VAL A 101 1.69 -0.34 7.47
N TYR A 102 2.27 -1.22 8.27
CA TYR A 102 3.15 -2.29 7.82
C TYR A 102 2.36 -3.58 7.71
N ARG A 103 2.27 -4.14 6.50
CA ARG A 103 1.50 -5.36 6.24
C ARG A 103 2.21 -6.29 5.26
N PRO A 104 1.97 -7.60 5.32
CA PRO A 104 2.43 -8.50 4.29
C PRO A 104 1.74 -8.20 2.93
N PRO A 105 2.32 -8.65 1.81
CA PRO A 105 1.69 -8.55 0.49
C PRO A 105 0.36 -9.32 0.47
N TYR A 106 -0.64 -8.80 -0.26
CA TYR A 106 -1.97 -9.45 -0.39
C TYR A 106 -1.94 -10.73 -1.23
N MET A 107 -0.93 -10.88 -2.08
CA MET A 107 -0.68 -12.08 -2.88
C MET A 107 0.81 -12.34 -2.87
N ILE A 108 1.19 -13.49 -2.33
CA ILE A 108 2.51 -14.07 -2.52
C ILE A 108 2.28 -15.11 -3.61
N TYR A 109 2.71 -14.83 -4.84
CA TYR A 109 2.84 -15.90 -5.82
C TYR A 109 3.93 -16.81 -5.24
N GLY A 110 3.53 -17.99 -4.74
CA GLY A 110 4.51 -19.03 -4.47
C GLY A 110 5.14 -19.40 -5.80
N ASP A 111 6.46 -19.57 -5.84
CA ASP A 111 7.13 -20.25 -6.95
C ASP A 111 6.78 -21.75 -6.99
N ASP A 112 5.93 -22.22 -6.08
CA ASP A 112 5.41 -23.57 -6.01
C ASP A 112 4.40 -23.80 -7.15
N ASP A 113 4.71 -24.75 -8.04
CA ASP A 113 3.77 -25.23 -9.04
C ASP A 113 2.53 -25.83 -8.36
N ILE A 114 1.38 -25.18 -8.52
CA ILE A 114 0.10 -25.71 -8.03
C ILE A 114 -0.44 -26.69 -9.08
N GLU A 115 -0.23 -27.98 -8.85
CA GLU A 115 -0.86 -29.03 -9.65
C GLU A 115 -2.30 -29.27 -9.17
N GLY A 116 -3.26 -29.06 -10.07
CA GLY A 116 -4.67 -29.33 -9.83
C GLY A 116 -5.28 -30.11 -11.00
N GLN A 117 -6.04 -31.16 -10.69
CA GLN A 117 -6.80 -31.86 -11.72
C GLN A 117 -7.96 -30.98 -12.17
N VAL A 118 -7.97 -30.58 -13.45
CA VAL A 118 -9.09 -29.85 -14.05
C VAL A 118 -10.21 -30.84 -14.30
N THR A 119 -11.21 -30.86 -13.45
CA THR A 119 -12.48 -31.59 -13.68
C THR A 119 -13.47 -30.72 -14.43
N ALA A 120 -14.22 -31.34 -15.34
CA ALA A 120 -15.27 -30.64 -16.07
C ALA A 120 -16.34 -30.17 -15.08
N LYS A 121 -16.95 -29.00 -15.34
CA LYS A 121 -18.03 -28.45 -14.48
C LYS A 121 -19.18 -29.42 -14.28
N ASP A 122 -19.36 -30.33 -15.23
CA ASP A 122 -20.42 -31.32 -15.30
C ASP A 122 -20.21 -32.47 -14.31
N GLU A 123 -18.96 -32.68 -13.84
CA GLU A 123 -18.56 -33.73 -12.90
C GLU A 123 -18.60 -33.28 -11.43
N VAL A 124 -18.81 -31.99 -11.17
CA VAL A 124 -18.99 -31.47 -9.81
C VAL A 124 -20.42 -31.76 -9.39
N SER A 125 -20.61 -32.78 -8.55
CA SER A 125 -21.92 -33.11 -8.00
C SER A 125 -22.51 -31.90 -7.29
N LYS A 126 -23.73 -31.51 -7.67
CA LYS A 126 -24.50 -30.51 -6.94
C LYS A 126 -24.95 -31.14 -5.62
N GLU A 127 -24.38 -30.69 -4.51
CA GLU A 127 -24.98 -30.89 -3.17
C GLU A 127 -26.32 -30.17 -3.06
#